data_AF-A0A355U3N6-F1
#
_entry.id   AF-A0A355U3N6-F1
#
_cell.length_a   1.000
_cell.length_b   1.000
_cell.length_c   1.000
_cell.angle_alpha   90.00
_cell.angle_beta   90.00
_cell.angle_gamma   90.00
#
_symmetry.space_group_name_H-M   'P 1'
#
loop_
_entity.id
_entity.type
_entity.pdbx_description
1 polymer ?
#
loop_
_entity_poly.entity_id
_entity_poly.type
_entity_poly.pdbx_seq_one_letter_code
_entity_poly.pdbx_strand_id
1 'polypeptide(L)'
;MENNNISLETNNLPKELFKKSKIDAETLHDQAFETKPISFLKGALMRFAKNKASIVASIIIAVIILYAIIVPFASPKAHVNSTDYPTGFYDSNFSYALPYNPMFKGTGFWDGTEVKTGQSEDVYEKYKLTDSNHQPLVAVTDIKEEKMGSGSIKMYSLRIDSYAIGNKVIYVSESQYDKLVSYEKEQGIYKTKKSIMKPLVDVATYISQYKDQMAQDLAHKNYAELTAAEASIKTTIDNVTDFMNNYYNQNSDIYYKLTAKTSSGKYSQTGYPSIVYAKDGTPETIFKKDKEGNDVYFDYANGRYTLRVDYFDYF
;
A
#
# COMPACT_ATOMS: atom_id res chain seq x y z
N MET A 1 -29.66 -68.95 51.99
CA MET A 1 -28.87 -70.07 52.56
C MET A 1 -29.58 -71.30 52.06
N GLU A 2 -29.10 -72.07 51.08
CA GLU A 2 -27.83 -72.77 50.98
C GLU A 2 -27.48 -73.06 49.51
N ASN A 3 -26.20 -73.35 49.28
CA ASN A 3 -25.56 -73.73 48.03
C ASN A 3 -26.28 -74.85 47.27
N ASN A 4 -26.18 -74.83 45.94
CA ASN A 4 -25.73 -75.99 45.20
C ASN A 4 -25.03 -75.58 43.89
N ASN A 5 -23.70 -75.71 43.93
CA ASN A 5 -22.81 -75.81 42.78
C ASN A 5 -23.38 -76.81 41.78
N ILE A 6 -23.65 -76.37 40.55
CA ILE A 6 -23.71 -77.29 39.40
C ILE A 6 -22.44 -77.04 38.60
N SER A 7 -21.36 -77.70 39.04
CA SER A 7 -20.21 -77.96 38.20
C SER A 7 -20.68 -78.85 37.05
N LEU A 8 -20.88 -78.26 35.87
CA LEU A 8 -21.08 -79.04 34.64
C LEU A 8 -19.75 -79.73 34.33
N GLU A 9 -19.61 -80.98 34.76
CA GLU A 9 -18.52 -81.85 34.37
C GLU A 9 -18.52 -81.99 32.83
N THR A 10 -17.63 -81.26 32.17
CA THR A 10 -17.45 -81.25 30.71
C THR A 10 -16.80 -82.53 30.17
N ASN A 11 -16.67 -83.58 30.98
CA ASN A 11 -15.89 -84.77 30.67
C ASN A 11 -16.69 -85.94 30.08
N ASN A 12 -18.00 -85.78 29.82
CA ASN A 12 -18.83 -86.82 29.19
C ASN A 12 -19.96 -86.25 28.31
N LEU A 13 -19.68 -85.25 27.47
CA LEU A 13 -20.63 -84.84 26.44
C LEU A 13 -20.76 -85.95 25.37
N PRO A 14 -21.96 -86.49 25.10
CA PRO A 14 -22.15 -87.51 24.07
C PRO A 14 -21.64 -87.01 22.71
N LYS A 15 -20.80 -87.81 22.04
CA LYS A 15 -20.24 -87.48 20.71
C LYS A 15 -21.33 -87.19 19.66
N GLU A 16 -22.54 -87.64 19.90
CA GLU A 16 -23.71 -87.50 19.03
C GLU A 16 -24.23 -86.06 18.93
N LEU A 17 -23.90 -85.20 19.91
CA LEU A 17 -24.25 -83.77 19.91
C LEU A 17 -23.31 -82.93 19.02
N PHE A 18 -22.23 -83.51 18.52
CA PHE A 18 -21.27 -82.84 17.64
C PHE A 18 -21.37 -83.39 16.22
N LYS A 19 -22.02 -82.64 15.33
CA LYS A 19 -21.96 -82.91 13.89
C LYS A 19 -20.66 -82.32 13.34
N LYS A 20 -19.69 -83.17 12.95
CA LYS A 20 -18.50 -82.70 12.22
C LYS A 20 -18.97 -82.04 10.91
N SER A 21 -18.75 -80.73 10.76
CA SER A 21 -18.89 -80.08 9.45
C SER A 21 -17.79 -80.63 8.56
N LYS A 22 -18.15 -81.54 7.65
CA LYS A 22 -17.28 -81.90 6.52
C LYS A 22 -17.27 -80.72 5.57
N ILE A 23 -16.45 -79.73 5.87
CA ILE A 23 -15.93 -78.85 4.85
C ILE A 23 -14.54 -79.41 4.61
N ASP A 24 -14.40 -80.15 3.52
CA ASP A 24 -13.13 -80.75 3.13
C ASP A 24 -12.10 -79.61 3.01
N ALA A 25 -10.91 -79.81 3.58
CA ALA A 25 -9.82 -78.83 3.47
C ALA A 25 -9.41 -78.59 1.99
N GLU A 26 -9.84 -79.46 1.07
CA GLU A 26 -9.66 -79.33 -0.38
C GLU A 26 -10.63 -78.33 -1.04
N THR A 27 -11.70 -77.88 -0.36
CA THR A 27 -12.59 -76.82 -0.88
C THR A 27 -12.27 -75.43 -0.35
N LEU A 28 -11.31 -75.30 0.57
CA LEU A 28 -10.71 -74.03 0.99
C LEU A 28 -9.44 -73.74 0.17
N HIS A 29 -9.57 -73.75 -1.15
CA HIS A 29 -8.58 -73.08 -1.98
C HIS A 29 -8.89 -71.59 -1.94
N ASP A 30 -8.07 -70.80 -1.25
CA ASP A 30 -8.06 -69.34 -1.42
C ASP A 30 -7.96 -69.07 -2.93
N GLN A 31 -9.03 -68.52 -3.49
CA GLN A 31 -9.10 -68.22 -4.91
C GLN A 31 -8.00 -67.20 -5.22
N ALA A 32 -7.01 -67.61 -6.02
CA ALA A 32 -5.93 -66.74 -6.42
C ALA A 32 -6.52 -65.47 -7.05
N PHE A 33 -6.11 -64.29 -6.57
CA PHE A 33 -6.64 -63.02 -7.06
C PHE A 33 -6.51 -62.94 -8.59
N GLU A 34 -7.63 -63.05 -9.32
CA GLU A 34 -7.69 -62.98 -10.79
C GLU A 34 -7.42 -61.58 -11.35
N THR A 35 -7.05 -60.63 -10.49
CA THR A 35 -6.70 -59.28 -10.90
C THR A 35 -5.27 -59.26 -11.41
N LYS A 36 -5.08 -58.77 -12.63
CA LYS A 36 -3.74 -58.52 -13.19
C LYS A 36 -2.88 -57.80 -12.14
N PRO A 37 -1.67 -58.30 -11.83
CA PRO A 37 -0.80 -57.64 -10.86
C PRO A 37 -0.53 -56.22 -11.35
N ILE A 38 -0.97 -55.25 -10.56
CA ILE A 38 -0.70 -53.83 -10.81
C ILE A 38 0.52 -53.42 -10.00
N SER A 39 1.43 -52.68 -10.63
CA SER A 39 2.53 -52.05 -9.91
C SER A 39 1.97 -51.16 -8.79
N PHE A 40 2.65 -51.13 -7.64
CA PHE A 40 2.27 -50.34 -6.46
C PHE A 40 1.97 -48.89 -6.84
N LEU A 41 2.79 -48.27 -7.69
CA LEU A 41 2.60 -46.91 -8.18
C LEU A 41 1.30 -46.75 -8.98
N LYS A 42 1.02 -47.71 -9.88
CA LYS A 42 -0.21 -47.72 -10.69
C LYS A 42 -1.46 -47.86 -9.81
N GLY A 43 -1.40 -48.71 -8.78
CA GLY A 43 -2.47 -48.86 -7.80
C GLY A 43 -2.69 -47.60 -6.96
N ALA A 44 -1.59 -46.96 -6.52
CA ALA A 44 -1.64 -45.70 -5.80
C ALA A 44 -2.25 -44.58 -6.64
N LEU A 45 -1.83 -44.43 -7.91
CA LEU A 45 -2.39 -43.43 -8.84
C LEU A 45 -3.86 -43.66 -9.16
N MET A 46 -4.29 -44.92 -9.34
CA MET A 46 -5.71 -45.25 -9.53
C MET A 46 -6.58 -44.90 -8.31
N ARG A 47 -6.06 -45.10 -7.09
CA ARG A 47 -6.77 -44.72 -5.86
C ARG A 47 -6.76 -43.20 -5.67
N PHE A 48 -5.64 -42.56 -5.96
CA PHE A 48 -5.48 -41.11 -5.97
C PHE A 48 -6.47 -40.44 -6.93
N ALA A 49 -6.59 -40.92 -8.17
CA ALA A 49 -7.51 -40.40 -9.18
C ALA A 49 -9.00 -40.64 -8.87
N LYS A 50 -9.34 -41.56 -7.96
CA LYS A 50 -10.72 -41.76 -7.50
C LYS A 50 -11.09 -40.84 -6.34
N ASN A 51 -10.10 -40.32 -5.60
CA ASN A 51 -10.35 -39.43 -4.47
C ASN A 51 -10.40 -37.97 -4.95
N LYS A 52 -11.61 -37.39 -4.94
CA LYS A 52 -11.84 -35.98 -5.32
C LYS A 52 -11.01 -35.01 -4.48
N ALA A 53 -10.82 -35.27 -3.19
CA ALA A 53 -10.02 -34.40 -2.32
C ALA A 53 -8.53 -34.45 -2.69
N SER A 54 -8.00 -35.64 -2.99
CA SER A 54 -6.62 -35.80 -3.43
C SER A 54 -6.36 -35.14 -4.79
N ILE A 55 -7.30 -35.24 -5.73
CA ILE A 55 -7.21 -34.55 -7.03
C ILE A 55 -7.12 -33.03 -6.84
N VAL A 56 -8.02 -32.45 -6.04
CA VAL A 56 -8.03 -31.00 -5.79
C VAL A 56 -6.72 -30.56 -5.16
N ALA A 57 -6.21 -31.30 -4.16
CA ALA A 57 -4.93 -31.00 -3.52
C ALA A 57 -3.76 -31.01 -4.51
N SER A 58 -3.70 -31.99 -5.42
CA SER A 58 -2.64 -32.02 -6.44
C SER A 58 -2.77 -30.92 -7.49
N ILE A 59 -3.99 -30.47 -7.82
CA ILE A 59 -4.16 -29.31 -8.70
C ILE A 59 -3.58 -28.06 -8.02
N ILE A 60 -3.86 -27.84 -6.74
CA ILE A 60 -3.30 -26.70 -5.99
C ILE A 60 -1.77 -26.77 -5.98
N ILE A 61 -1.19 -27.94 -5.68
CA ILE A 61 0.27 -28.13 -5.70
C ILE A 61 0.84 -27.89 -7.11
N ALA A 62 0.18 -28.40 -8.15
CA ALA A 62 0.62 -28.18 -9.53
C ALA A 62 0.60 -26.69 -9.91
N VAL A 63 -0.43 -25.94 -9.50
CA VAL A 63 -0.50 -24.49 -9.71
C VAL A 63 0.63 -23.77 -8.97
N ILE A 64 0.94 -24.17 -7.72
CA ILE A 64 2.07 -23.58 -6.97
C ILE A 64 3.40 -23.86 -7.66
N ILE A 65 3.63 -25.08 -8.14
CA ILE A 65 4.85 -25.45 -8.86
C ILE A 65 4.95 -24.66 -10.17
N LEU A 66 3.87 -24.57 -10.93
CA LEU A 66 3.82 -23.76 -12.15
C LEU A 66 4.12 -22.30 -11.85
N TYR A 67 3.56 -21.75 -10.77
CA TYR A 67 3.85 -20.38 -10.33
C TYR A 67 5.34 -20.21 -10.00
N ALA A 68 5.94 -21.12 -9.21
CA ALA A 68 7.36 -21.07 -8.88
C ALA A 68 8.28 -21.15 -10.10
N ILE A 69 7.88 -21.87 -11.15
CA ILE A 69 8.62 -21.96 -12.42
C ILE A 69 8.41 -20.71 -13.27
N ILE A 70 7.17 -20.19 -13.38
CA ILE A 70 6.81 -19.10 -14.28
C ILE A 70 7.29 -17.74 -13.75
N VAL A 71 7.21 -17.50 -12.44
CA VAL A 71 7.52 -16.19 -11.82
C VAL A 71 8.93 -15.67 -12.15
N PRO A 72 10.01 -16.48 -12.08
CA PRO A 72 11.34 -16.03 -12.48
C PRO A 72 11.44 -15.54 -13.92
N PHE A 73 10.60 -16.03 -14.83
CA PHE A 73 10.57 -15.60 -16.24
C PHE A 73 9.59 -14.46 -16.50
N ALA A 74 8.46 -14.42 -15.79
CA ALA A 74 7.40 -13.44 -15.98
C ALA A 74 7.68 -12.11 -15.26
N SER A 75 8.54 -12.10 -14.24
CA SER A 75 8.96 -10.90 -13.54
C SER A 75 10.48 -10.74 -13.59
N PRO A 76 11.03 -10.12 -14.65
CA PRO A 76 12.46 -9.84 -14.75
C PRO A 76 13.00 -9.03 -13.56
N LYS A 77 12.13 -8.20 -12.95
CA LYS A 77 12.42 -7.39 -11.74
C LYS A 77 12.17 -8.12 -10.41
N ALA A 78 11.64 -9.36 -10.41
CA ALA A 78 11.57 -10.17 -9.18
C ALA A 78 12.96 -10.60 -8.69
N HIS A 79 13.98 -10.49 -9.53
CA HIS A 79 15.37 -10.44 -9.09
C HIS A 79 15.66 -9.04 -8.54
N VAL A 80 15.07 -8.71 -7.40
CA VAL A 80 15.66 -7.66 -6.57
C VAL A 80 17.04 -8.21 -6.20
N ASN A 81 18.11 -7.53 -6.64
CA ASN A 81 19.48 -7.98 -6.37
C ASN A 81 19.59 -8.33 -4.88
N SER A 82 19.91 -9.58 -4.57
CA SER A 82 20.07 -10.03 -3.18
C SER A 82 21.21 -9.29 -2.46
N THR A 83 22.10 -8.66 -3.22
CA THR A 83 23.13 -7.74 -2.72
C THR A 83 22.55 -6.43 -2.19
N ASP A 84 21.50 -5.90 -2.83
CA ASP A 84 20.90 -4.61 -2.49
C ASP A 84 19.71 -4.77 -1.52
N TYR A 85 18.98 -5.90 -1.61
CA TYR A 85 17.83 -6.23 -0.75
C TYR A 85 17.84 -7.72 -0.36
N PRO A 86 18.74 -8.13 0.55
CA PRO A 86 18.94 -9.55 0.93
C PRO A 86 17.69 -10.21 1.54
N THR A 87 16.75 -9.43 2.05
CA THR A 87 15.47 -9.91 2.62
C THR A 87 14.26 -9.61 1.74
N GLY A 88 14.48 -9.21 0.48
CA GLY A 88 13.45 -8.72 -0.44
C GLY A 88 13.19 -7.21 -0.31
N PHE A 89 12.61 -6.63 -1.36
CA PHE A 89 12.15 -5.23 -1.35
C PHE A 89 10.90 -5.12 -0.45
N TYR A 90 11.09 -4.69 0.79
CA TYR A 90 9.99 -4.35 1.69
C TYR A 90 9.97 -2.83 1.89
N ASP A 91 9.09 -2.18 1.13
CA ASP A 91 8.85 -0.76 1.25
C ASP A 91 7.40 -0.53 1.71
N SER A 92 7.24 0.11 2.87
CA SER A 92 5.93 0.37 3.44
C SER A 92 5.03 1.19 2.51
N ASN A 93 5.62 2.03 1.65
CA ASN A 93 4.87 2.88 0.73
C ASN A 93 4.22 2.09 -0.42
N PHE A 94 4.78 0.94 -0.80
CA PHE A 94 4.23 0.08 -1.85
C PHE A 94 3.41 -1.10 -1.29
N SER A 95 3.16 -1.14 0.02
CA SER A 95 2.44 -2.25 0.68
C SER A 95 1.02 -2.46 0.15
N TYR A 96 0.39 -1.38 -0.33
CA TYR A 96 -0.97 -1.38 -0.86
C TYR A 96 -1.01 -1.15 -2.38
N ALA A 97 0.14 -1.27 -3.06
CA ALA A 97 0.19 -1.18 -4.51
C ALA A 97 -0.60 -2.34 -5.14
N LEU A 98 -1.45 -2.01 -6.10
CA LEU A 98 -2.36 -2.96 -6.73
C LEU A 98 -1.63 -3.72 -7.83
N PRO A 99 -2.04 -4.96 -8.15
CA PRO A 99 -1.46 -5.70 -9.26
C PRO A 99 -1.47 -4.86 -10.54
N TYR A 100 -0.30 -4.77 -11.19
CA TYR A 100 -0.13 -4.07 -12.45
C TYR A 100 0.38 -5.02 -13.52
N ASN A 101 -0.34 -5.07 -14.63
CA ASN A 101 0.10 -5.71 -15.86
C ASN A 101 -0.19 -4.76 -17.03
N PRO A 102 0.83 -4.38 -17.82
CA PRO A 102 0.66 -3.48 -18.96
C PRO A 102 -0.43 -3.90 -19.96
N MET A 103 -0.71 -5.21 -20.08
CA MET A 103 -1.74 -5.75 -20.98
C MET A 103 -3.16 -5.34 -20.57
N PHE A 104 -3.38 -5.07 -19.28
CA PHE A 104 -4.69 -4.68 -18.76
C PHE A 104 -4.80 -3.17 -18.49
N LYS A 105 -3.83 -2.36 -18.93
CA LYS A 105 -3.81 -0.91 -18.66
C LYS A 105 -5.12 -0.24 -19.09
N GLY A 106 -5.77 0.45 -18.15
CA GLY A 106 -7.01 1.20 -18.38
C GLY A 106 -8.30 0.37 -18.32
N THR A 107 -8.20 -0.95 -18.06
CA THR A 107 -9.38 -1.81 -17.91
C THR A 107 -9.99 -1.75 -16.51
N GLY A 108 -9.26 -1.22 -15.52
CA GLY A 108 -9.62 -1.27 -14.11
C GLY A 108 -9.45 -2.63 -13.45
N PHE A 109 -8.92 -3.63 -14.16
CA PHE A 109 -8.58 -4.94 -13.64
C PHE A 109 -7.08 -5.15 -13.79
N TRP A 110 -6.35 -5.32 -12.68
CA TRP A 110 -4.88 -5.51 -12.68
C TRP A 110 -4.10 -4.45 -13.47
N ASP A 111 -4.59 -3.21 -13.46
CA ASP A 111 -3.97 -2.07 -14.12
C ASP A 111 -3.29 -1.11 -13.15
N GLY A 112 -3.08 -1.53 -11.90
CA GLY A 112 -2.48 -0.71 -10.85
C GLY A 112 -3.40 0.39 -10.30
N THR A 113 -4.67 0.46 -10.71
CA THR A 113 -5.57 1.55 -10.31
C THR A 113 -6.76 1.08 -9.46
N GLU A 114 -7.27 1.95 -8.60
CA GLU A 114 -8.50 1.75 -7.83
C GLU A 114 -9.45 2.93 -7.95
N VAL A 115 -10.75 2.69 -7.74
CA VAL A 115 -11.76 3.74 -7.65
C VAL A 115 -12.08 4.03 -6.19
N LYS A 116 -11.76 5.24 -5.73
CA LYS A 116 -12.16 5.78 -4.42
C LYS A 116 -13.44 6.59 -4.58
N THR A 117 -14.55 6.09 -4.03
CA THR A 117 -15.86 6.76 -4.09
C THR A 117 -16.08 7.69 -2.90
N GLY A 118 -16.98 8.66 -3.04
CA GLY A 118 -17.38 9.54 -1.93
C GLY A 118 -16.31 10.52 -1.45
N GLN A 119 -15.36 10.90 -2.31
CA GLN A 119 -14.28 11.82 -1.96
C GLN A 119 -14.79 13.28 -1.98
N SER A 120 -14.27 14.11 -1.07
CA SER A 120 -14.58 15.55 -1.07
C SER A 120 -13.89 16.29 -2.21
N GLU A 121 -14.33 17.52 -2.47
CA GLU A 121 -13.69 18.41 -3.46
C GLU A 121 -12.22 18.70 -3.12
N ASP A 122 -11.89 18.88 -1.84
CA ASP A 122 -10.51 19.08 -1.39
C ASP A 122 -9.60 17.89 -1.73
N VAL A 123 -10.11 16.66 -1.56
CA VAL A 123 -9.36 15.44 -1.89
C VAL A 123 -9.20 15.31 -3.41
N TYR A 124 -10.22 15.65 -4.19
CA TYR A 124 -10.14 15.70 -5.64
C TYR A 124 -9.06 16.68 -6.13
N GLU A 125 -9.05 17.92 -5.63
CA GLU A 125 -8.03 18.90 -5.99
C GLU A 125 -6.63 18.46 -5.55
N LYS A 126 -6.49 17.82 -4.38
CA LYS A 126 -5.21 17.22 -3.95
C LYS A 126 -4.68 16.21 -4.97
N TYR A 127 -5.50 15.25 -5.42
CA TYR A 127 -5.03 14.24 -6.40
C TYR A 127 -4.79 14.81 -7.81
N LYS A 128 -5.34 15.98 -8.12
CA LYS A 128 -5.06 16.68 -9.36
C LYS A 128 -3.70 17.40 -9.32
N LEU A 129 -3.33 17.92 -8.15
CA LEU A 129 -2.09 18.66 -7.95
C LEU A 129 -0.95 17.74 -7.55
N THR A 130 0.01 17.54 -8.45
CA THR A 130 1.26 16.84 -8.14
C THR A 130 2.44 17.46 -8.87
N ASP A 131 3.60 17.44 -8.25
CA ASP A 131 4.89 17.75 -8.85
C ASP A 131 5.76 16.49 -9.08
N SER A 132 5.19 15.31 -8.80
CA SER A 132 5.74 14.01 -9.20
C SER A 132 5.65 13.82 -10.72
N ASN A 133 6.49 12.92 -11.23
CA ASN A 133 6.45 12.42 -12.59
C ASN A 133 5.23 11.54 -12.86
N HIS A 134 4.56 11.04 -11.81
CA HIS A 134 3.39 10.19 -11.88
C HIS A 134 2.14 10.93 -11.40
N GLN A 135 1.12 11.02 -12.26
CA GLN A 135 -0.15 11.63 -11.92
C GLN A 135 -0.99 10.64 -11.10
N PRO A 136 -1.39 10.97 -9.86
CA PRO A 136 -2.19 10.05 -9.07
C PRO A 136 -3.63 9.98 -9.55
N LEU A 137 -4.25 11.10 -9.95
CA LEU A 137 -5.60 11.08 -10.54
C LEU A 137 -5.55 10.60 -12.00
N VAL A 138 -6.09 9.41 -12.26
CA VAL A 138 -6.23 8.84 -13.61
C VAL A 138 -7.50 9.34 -14.28
N ALA A 139 -8.64 9.30 -13.57
CA ALA A 139 -9.93 9.74 -14.09
C ALA A 139 -10.92 10.09 -12.98
N VAL A 140 -11.86 10.98 -13.25
CA VAL A 140 -13.08 11.15 -12.45
C VAL A 140 -14.14 10.23 -13.04
N THR A 141 -14.57 9.22 -12.29
CA THR A 141 -15.51 8.21 -12.79
C THR A 141 -16.96 8.59 -12.56
N ASP A 142 -17.24 9.38 -11.52
CA ASP A 142 -18.59 9.85 -11.19
C ASP A 142 -18.53 11.11 -10.32
N ILE A 143 -19.56 11.96 -10.41
CA ILE A 143 -19.75 13.13 -9.55
C ILE A 143 -21.20 13.12 -9.08
N LYS A 144 -21.39 12.99 -7.76
CA LYS A 144 -22.71 13.06 -7.13
C LYS A 144 -22.85 14.36 -6.39
N GLU A 145 -24.02 14.99 -6.52
CA GLU A 145 -24.36 16.20 -5.78
C GLU A 145 -25.53 15.91 -4.85
N GLU A 146 -25.28 16.02 -3.55
CA GLU A 146 -26.30 15.80 -2.52
C GLU A 146 -26.73 17.13 -1.92
N LYS A 147 -28.05 17.36 -1.83
CA LYS A 147 -28.60 18.54 -1.16
C LYS A 147 -28.44 18.38 0.35
N MET A 148 -27.82 19.37 0.99
CA MET A 148 -27.68 19.44 2.44
C MET A 148 -28.25 20.77 2.93
N GLY A 149 -29.50 20.75 3.39
CA GLY A 149 -30.21 21.97 3.80
C GLY A 149 -30.35 22.97 2.65
N SER A 150 -29.82 24.19 2.83
CA SER A 150 -29.79 25.23 1.81
C SER A 150 -28.60 25.15 0.84
N GLY A 151 -27.67 24.22 1.05
CA GLY A 151 -26.49 24.01 0.20
C GLY A 151 -26.49 22.66 -0.52
N SER A 152 -25.45 22.43 -1.32
CA SER A 152 -25.14 21.12 -1.90
C SER A 152 -23.68 20.75 -1.64
N ILE A 153 -23.43 19.45 -1.54
CA ILE A 153 -22.07 18.90 -1.42
C ILE A 153 -21.82 18.03 -2.64
N LYS A 154 -20.70 18.29 -3.32
CA LYS A 154 -20.20 17.43 -4.40
C LYS A 154 -19.32 16.33 -3.82
N MET A 155 -19.63 15.09 -4.20
CA MET A 155 -18.86 13.90 -3.90
C MET A 155 -18.31 13.33 -5.19
N TYR A 156 -17.01 13.08 -5.20
CA TYR A 156 -16.28 12.59 -6.37
C TYR A 156 -15.98 11.11 -6.23
N SER A 157 -16.08 10.37 -7.33
CA SER A 157 -15.48 9.04 -7.46
C SER A 157 -14.25 9.16 -8.35
N LEU A 158 -13.09 8.85 -7.80
CA LEU A 158 -11.79 9.10 -8.41
C LEU A 158 -11.08 7.78 -8.68
N ARG A 159 -10.64 7.57 -9.91
CA ARG A 159 -9.70 6.49 -10.24
C ARG A 159 -8.29 6.97 -9.97
N ILE A 160 -7.61 6.32 -9.05
CA ILE A 160 -6.27 6.67 -8.56
C ILE A 160 -5.26 5.59 -8.95
N ASP A 161 -4.06 5.99 -9.37
CA ASP A 161 -2.92 5.11 -9.58
C ASP A 161 -2.24 4.79 -8.23
N SER A 162 -2.18 3.50 -7.87
CA SER A 162 -1.58 3.04 -6.62
C SER A 162 -0.05 3.16 -6.57
N TYR A 163 0.60 3.33 -7.72
CA TYR A 163 2.05 3.51 -7.82
C TYR A 163 2.47 4.99 -7.80
N ALA A 164 1.53 5.93 -7.97
CA ALA A 164 1.77 7.36 -7.89
C ALA A 164 1.85 7.84 -6.42
N ILE A 165 2.84 7.33 -5.69
CA ILE A 165 3.10 7.62 -4.27
C ILE A 165 3.51 9.09 -4.02
N GLY A 166 3.95 9.78 -5.08
CA GLY A 166 4.39 11.17 -5.00
C GLY A 166 5.84 11.29 -4.54
N ASN A 167 6.15 12.43 -3.93
CA ASN A 167 7.52 12.79 -3.59
C ASN A 167 7.81 12.60 -2.10
N LYS A 168 9.01 12.11 -1.77
CA LYS A 168 9.44 11.93 -0.37
C LYS A 168 10.84 12.44 -0.12
N VAL A 169 11.08 12.81 1.14
CA VAL A 169 12.41 13.21 1.61
C VAL A 169 13.20 11.97 2.00
N ILE A 170 14.41 11.84 1.47
CA ILE A 170 15.35 10.77 1.75
C ILE A 170 16.72 11.33 2.16
N TYR A 171 17.50 10.51 2.87
CA TYR A 171 18.84 10.88 3.33
C TYR A 171 19.89 9.95 2.72
N VAL A 172 20.70 10.47 1.82
CA VAL A 172 21.68 9.68 1.05
C VAL A 172 23.12 10.07 1.40
N SER A 173 24.04 9.13 1.18
CA SER A 173 25.48 9.40 1.21
C SER A 173 25.91 10.23 -0.01
N GLU A 174 27.10 10.83 0.07
CA GLU A 174 27.70 11.57 -1.06
C GLU A 174 27.82 10.70 -2.33
N SER A 175 28.29 9.46 -2.20
CA SER A 175 28.39 8.55 -3.36
C SER A 175 27.03 8.24 -4.00
N GLN A 176 25.97 8.09 -3.20
CA GLN A 176 24.62 7.89 -3.73
C GLN A 176 24.08 9.14 -4.42
N TYR A 177 24.34 10.32 -3.85
CA TYR A 177 24.00 11.59 -4.46
C TYR A 177 24.69 11.76 -5.81
N ASP A 178 26.01 11.53 -5.89
CA ASP A 178 26.77 11.67 -7.13
C ASP A 178 26.29 10.71 -8.22
N LYS A 179 25.93 9.48 -7.85
CA LYS A 179 25.33 8.50 -8.78
C LYS A 179 24.00 9.01 -9.33
N LEU A 180 23.12 9.52 -8.47
CA LEU A 180 21.82 10.06 -8.89
C LEU A 180 22.01 11.27 -9.82
N VAL A 181 22.87 12.22 -9.45
CA VAL A 181 23.16 13.40 -10.28
C VAL A 181 23.74 13.01 -11.63
N SER A 182 24.66 12.04 -11.67
CA SER A 182 25.27 11.58 -12.93
C SER A 182 24.21 10.93 -13.82
N TYR A 183 23.38 10.04 -13.25
CA TYR A 183 22.27 9.40 -13.96
C TYR A 183 21.30 10.44 -14.54
N GLU A 184 20.86 11.42 -13.75
CA GLU A 184 19.94 12.45 -14.24
C GLU A 184 20.53 13.32 -15.35
N LYS A 185 21.83 13.61 -15.29
CA LYS A 185 22.54 14.36 -16.34
C LYS A 185 22.67 13.54 -17.62
N GLU A 186 23.01 12.26 -17.51
CA GLU A 186 23.10 11.33 -18.65
C GLU A 186 21.75 11.17 -19.36
N GLN A 187 20.65 11.13 -18.59
CA GLN A 187 19.28 11.08 -19.13
C GLN A 187 18.76 12.46 -19.59
N GLY A 188 19.49 13.56 -19.34
CA GLY A 188 19.07 14.92 -19.68
C GLY A 188 17.86 15.42 -18.88
N ILE A 189 17.63 14.88 -17.69
CA ILE A 189 16.48 15.23 -16.82
C ILE A 189 16.88 16.04 -15.58
N TYR A 190 18.18 16.26 -15.34
CA TYR A 190 18.71 16.96 -14.17
C TYR A 190 18.08 18.34 -13.96
N LYS A 191 17.42 18.54 -12.82
CA LYS A 191 16.71 19.78 -12.43
C LYS A 191 15.66 20.24 -13.45
N THR A 192 15.09 19.30 -14.21
CA THR A 192 13.92 19.56 -15.06
C THR A 192 12.64 19.13 -14.35
N LYS A 193 11.48 19.37 -14.96
CA LYS A 193 10.20 18.84 -14.46
C LYS A 193 10.21 17.31 -14.29
N LYS A 194 10.98 16.59 -15.13
CA LYS A 194 11.12 15.13 -15.12
C LYS A 194 12.23 14.61 -14.20
N SER A 195 12.98 15.50 -13.53
CA SER A 195 14.02 15.10 -12.58
C SER A 195 13.42 14.19 -11.51
N ILE A 196 14.15 13.14 -11.16
CA ILE A 196 13.88 12.31 -9.99
C ILE A 196 14.07 13.17 -8.73
N MET A 197 15.15 13.95 -8.67
CA MET A 197 15.36 14.93 -7.61
C MET A 197 14.43 16.14 -7.82
N LYS A 198 13.52 16.34 -6.87
CA LYS A 198 12.57 17.46 -6.85
C LYS A 198 13.11 18.60 -5.97
N PRO A 199 12.64 19.84 -6.18
CA PRO A 199 12.90 20.93 -5.25
C PRO A 199 12.48 20.55 -3.82
N LEU A 200 13.31 20.93 -2.85
CA LEU A 200 12.97 20.85 -1.43
C LEU A 200 11.82 21.82 -1.12
N VAL A 201 11.05 21.51 -0.08
CA VAL A 201 10.00 22.38 0.43
C VAL A 201 10.46 23.02 1.74
N ASP A 202 10.12 24.28 1.96
CA ASP A 202 10.44 25.01 3.20
C ASP A 202 9.16 25.35 3.97
N VAL A 203 8.62 24.31 4.60
CA VAL A 203 7.42 24.41 5.44
C VAL A 203 7.64 25.36 6.61
N ALA A 204 8.84 25.35 7.21
CA ALA A 204 9.14 26.18 8.38
C ALA A 204 9.08 27.67 8.04
N THR A 205 9.72 28.09 6.95
CA THR A 205 9.66 29.49 6.48
C THR A 205 8.23 29.87 6.12
N TYR A 206 7.49 29.00 5.41
CA TYR A 206 6.10 29.28 5.06
C TYR A 206 5.21 29.48 6.30
N ILE A 207 5.34 28.60 7.29
CA ILE A 207 4.53 28.67 8.51
C ILE A 207 4.87 29.91 9.33
N SER A 208 6.14 30.33 9.36
CA SER A 208 6.52 31.61 9.97
C SER A 208 5.85 32.79 9.28
N GLN A 209 5.87 32.85 7.94
CA GLN A 209 5.19 33.90 7.18
C GLN A 209 3.68 33.87 7.41
N TYR A 210 3.10 32.68 7.48
CA TYR A 210 1.68 32.49 7.76
C TYR A 210 1.30 33.00 9.16
N LYS A 211 2.15 32.80 10.19
CA LYS A 211 1.95 33.39 11.53
C LYS A 211 1.85 34.91 11.48
N ASP A 212 2.77 35.56 10.77
CA ASP A 212 2.79 37.02 10.66
C ASP A 212 1.57 37.53 9.89
N GLN A 213 1.17 36.85 8.81
CA GLN A 213 -0.06 37.17 8.09
C GLN A 213 -1.30 37.05 8.98
N MET A 214 -1.38 36.01 9.81
CA MET A 214 -2.49 35.85 10.77
C MET A 214 -2.54 37.00 11.78
N ALA A 215 -1.38 37.42 12.30
CA ALA A 215 -1.31 38.56 13.21
C ALA A 215 -1.79 39.86 12.52
N GLN A 216 -1.40 40.07 11.26
CA GLN A 216 -1.82 41.21 10.44
C GLN A 216 -3.33 41.22 10.15
N ASP A 217 -3.89 40.07 9.79
CA ASP A 217 -5.34 39.92 9.54
C ASP A 217 -6.17 40.20 10.80
N LEU A 218 -5.58 39.98 11.98
CA LEU A 218 -6.15 40.31 13.28
C LEU A 218 -5.83 41.75 13.74
N ALA A 219 -5.37 42.61 12.83
CA ALA A 219 -5.03 44.02 13.04
C ALA A 219 -3.81 44.30 13.96
N HIS A 220 -2.87 43.35 14.04
CA HIS A 220 -1.58 43.54 14.71
C HIS A 220 -0.44 43.66 13.70
N LYS A 221 0.72 44.20 14.09
CA LYS A 221 1.84 44.40 13.15
C LYS A 221 2.49 43.08 12.72
N ASN A 222 2.96 42.27 13.68
CA ASN A 222 3.59 40.96 13.46
C ASN A 222 3.39 40.06 14.69
N TYR A 223 3.55 38.73 14.55
CA TYR A 223 3.33 37.80 15.66
C TYR A 223 4.28 38.04 16.84
N ALA A 224 5.54 38.39 16.56
CA ALA A 224 6.55 38.67 17.59
C ALA A 224 6.28 39.92 18.43
N GLU A 225 5.39 40.81 17.98
CA GLU A 225 5.05 42.06 18.66
C GLU A 225 3.82 41.93 19.57
N LEU A 226 3.18 40.76 19.60
CA LEU A 226 2.03 40.50 20.48
C LEU A 226 2.43 40.60 21.95
N THR A 227 1.66 41.38 22.70
CA THR A 227 1.87 41.66 24.12
C THR A 227 1.26 40.58 25.01
N ALA A 228 1.58 40.61 26.31
CA ALA A 228 0.98 39.70 27.29
C ALA A 228 -0.55 39.85 27.39
N ALA A 229 -1.10 41.03 27.08
CA ALA A 229 -2.55 41.26 27.06
C ALA A 229 -3.23 40.55 25.87
N GLU A 230 -2.47 40.17 24.84
CA GLU A 230 -2.94 39.52 23.60
C GLU A 230 -2.64 38.02 23.60
N ALA A 231 -2.42 37.42 24.78
CA ALA A 231 -2.07 36.01 24.92
C ALA A 231 -3.10 35.05 24.30
N SER A 232 -4.38 35.39 24.32
CA SER A 232 -5.45 34.61 23.68
C SER A 232 -5.30 34.56 22.16
N ILE A 233 -4.97 35.69 21.52
CA ILE A 233 -4.70 35.80 20.09
C ILE A 233 -3.47 34.97 19.73
N LYS A 234 -2.39 35.13 20.50
CA LYS A 234 -1.17 34.34 20.32
C LYS A 234 -1.45 32.84 20.36
N THR A 235 -2.27 32.41 21.32
CA THR A 235 -2.66 31.00 21.48
C THR A 235 -3.46 30.49 20.28
N THR A 236 -4.39 31.30 19.76
CA THR A 236 -5.14 30.97 18.55
C THR A 236 -4.22 30.80 17.33
N ILE A 237 -3.28 31.73 17.13
CA ILE A 237 -2.31 31.64 16.03
C ILE A 237 -1.47 30.36 16.17
N ASP A 238 -0.93 30.10 17.35
CA ASP A 238 -0.11 28.92 17.62
C ASP A 238 -0.88 27.63 17.30
N ASN A 239 -2.09 27.46 17.84
CA ASN A 239 -2.91 26.27 17.58
C ASN A 239 -3.19 26.02 16.09
N VAL A 240 -3.50 27.08 15.34
CA VAL A 240 -3.77 26.98 13.90
C VAL A 240 -2.49 26.61 13.14
N THR A 241 -1.36 27.20 13.50
CA THR A 241 -0.09 26.89 12.84
C THR A 241 0.45 25.51 13.19
N ASP A 242 0.19 25.02 14.40
CA ASP A 242 0.51 23.66 14.80
C ASP A 242 -0.35 22.65 14.03
N PHE A 243 -1.64 22.94 13.85
CA PHE A 243 -2.51 22.17 12.96
C PHE A 243 -1.94 22.10 11.53
N MET A 244 -1.51 23.23 10.97
CA MET A 244 -0.92 23.31 9.63
C MET A 244 0.41 22.54 9.53
N ASN A 245 1.31 22.71 10.50
CA ASN A 245 2.57 21.96 10.58
C ASN A 245 2.31 20.45 10.61
N ASN A 246 1.37 20.00 11.44
CA ASN A 246 1.01 18.60 11.52
C ASN A 246 0.42 18.08 10.19
N TYR A 247 -0.38 18.90 9.49
CA TYR A 247 -0.92 18.54 8.20
C TYR A 247 0.17 18.35 7.14
N TYR A 248 1.15 19.26 7.05
CA TYR A 248 2.30 19.10 6.16
C TYR A 248 3.15 17.87 6.52
N ASN A 249 3.42 17.63 7.81
CA ASN A 249 4.20 16.48 8.26
C ASN A 249 3.55 15.13 7.91
N GLN A 250 2.21 15.07 7.91
CA GLN A 250 1.45 13.88 7.52
C GLN A 250 1.36 13.71 6.00
N ASN A 251 1.62 14.76 5.22
CA ASN A 251 1.47 14.79 3.77
C ASN A 251 2.74 15.37 3.12
N SER A 252 3.85 14.63 3.22
CA SER A 252 5.18 15.06 2.77
C SER A 252 5.29 15.34 1.27
N ASP A 253 4.30 14.90 0.49
CA ASP A 253 4.18 15.14 -0.95
C ASP A 253 3.77 16.58 -1.29
N ILE A 254 3.13 17.29 -0.35
CA ILE A 254 2.59 18.64 -0.60
C ILE A 254 3.72 19.65 -0.81
N TYR A 255 3.65 20.37 -1.93
CA TYR A 255 4.62 21.39 -2.35
C TYR A 255 4.02 22.80 -2.47
N TYR A 256 2.77 22.98 -2.08
CA TYR A 256 2.02 24.22 -2.22
C TYR A 256 1.56 24.82 -0.89
N LYS A 257 1.24 26.10 -0.92
CA LYS A 257 0.71 26.88 0.20
C LYS A 257 -0.71 26.44 0.52
N LEU A 258 -0.95 26.29 1.80
CA LEU A 258 -2.24 25.93 2.37
C LEU A 258 -2.69 27.02 3.34
N THR A 259 -3.99 27.27 3.43
CA THR A 259 -4.58 28.17 4.43
C THR A 259 -5.67 27.44 5.22
N ALA A 260 -5.63 27.60 6.54
CA ALA A 260 -6.68 27.10 7.43
C ALA A 260 -7.80 28.14 7.63
N LYS A 261 -8.21 28.82 6.55
CA LYS A 261 -9.35 29.75 6.58
C LYS A 261 -10.62 29.03 6.17
N THR A 262 -11.69 29.24 6.92
CA THR A 262 -13.04 28.84 6.54
C THR A 262 -13.54 29.69 5.37
N SER A 263 -14.64 29.27 4.73
CA SER A 263 -15.32 30.08 3.71
C SER A 263 -15.79 31.45 4.22
N SER A 264 -15.94 31.62 5.54
CA SER A 264 -16.24 32.90 6.19
C SER A 264 -15.00 33.76 6.49
N GLY A 265 -13.82 33.33 6.06
CA GLY A 265 -12.54 34.03 6.24
C GLY A 265 -11.92 33.89 7.62
N LYS A 266 -12.49 33.07 8.51
CA LYS A 266 -11.98 32.86 9.87
C LYS A 266 -10.95 31.75 9.89
N TYR A 267 -9.95 31.88 10.76
CA TYR A 267 -8.99 30.81 10.98
C TYR A 267 -9.61 29.66 11.79
N SER A 268 -9.31 28.44 11.38
CA SER A 268 -9.74 27.19 12.01
C SER A 268 -8.54 26.29 12.29
N GLN A 269 -8.59 25.55 13.39
CA GLN A 269 -7.62 24.49 13.72
C GLN A 269 -8.19 23.08 13.46
N THR A 270 -9.32 23.01 12.76
CA THR A 270 -10.02 21.77 12.41
C THR A 270 -10.46 21.79 10.95
N GLY A 271 -10.65 20.60 10.37
CA GLY A 271 -11.07 20.42 8.98
C GLY A 271 -9.90 20.19 8.04
N TYR A 272 -10.11 20.50 6.75
CA TYR A 272 -9.07 20.43 5.72
C TYR A 272 -8.62 21.86 5.37
N PRO A 273 -7.31 22.13 5.36
CA PRO A 273 -6.82 23.43 4.91
C PRO A 273 -7.00 23.55 3.40
N SER A 274 -7.39 24.73 2.94
CA SER A 274 -7.62 25.02 1.53
C SER A 274 -6.33 25.39 0.82
N ILE A 275 -6.25 25.10 -0.48
CA ILE A 275 -5.11 25.43 -1.33
C ILE A 275 -5.12 26.93 -1.64
N VAL A 276 -3.95 27.56 -1.58
CA VAL A 276 -3.76 28.97 -1.98
C VAL A 276 -3.37 29.02 -3.45
N TYR A 277 -4.21 29.67 -4.26
CA TYR A 277 -3.99 29.85 -5.69
C TYR A 277 -3.53 31.27 -6.01
N ALA A 278 -2.60 31.38 -6.94
CA ALA A 278 -2.25 32.62 -7.58
C ALA A 278 -3.38 33.10 -8.51
N LYS A 279 -3.28 34.35 -8.96
CA LYS A 279 -4.30 34.96 -9.85
C LYS A 279 -4.49 34.23 -11.18
N ASP A 280 -3.49 33.48 -11.62
CA ASP A 280 -3.52 32.67 -12.84
C ASP A 280 -4.12 31.26 -12.64
N GLY A 281 -4.55 30.93 -11.41
CA GLY A 281 -5.14 29.64 -11.06
C GLY A 281 -4.10 28.55 -10.78
N THR A 282 -2.80 28.87 -10.75
CA THR A 282 -1.76 27.92 -10.31
C THR A 282 -1.63 27.92 -8.79
N PRO A 283 -1.34 26.76 -8.15
CA PRO A 283 -1.11 26.73 -6.72
C PRO A 283 0.19 27.47 -6.39
N GLU A 284 0.16 28.34 -5.39
CA GLU A 284 1.38 28.99 -4.90
C GLU A 284 2.30 27.96 -4.22
N THR A 285 3.57 27.92 -4.58
CA THR A 285 4.50 26.88 -4.10
C THR A 285 5.22 27.27 -2.81
N ILE A 286 5.62 26.27 -2.03
CA ILE A 286 6.50 26.40 -0.85
C ILE A 286 7.90 25.83 -1.10
N PHE A 287 8.36 25.84 -2.36
CA PHE A 287 9.70 25.40 -2.69
C PHE A 287 10.76 26.27 -1.99
N LYS A 288 11.78 25.61 -1.46
CA LYS A 288 12.92 26.26 -0.84
C LYS A 288 13.69 27.03 -1.92
N LYS A 289 13.91 28.32 -1.67
CA LYS A 289 14.65 29.21 -2.56
C LYS A 289 16.02 29.53 -2.00
N ASP A 290 17.02 29.65 -2.87
CA ASP A 290 18.32 30.20 -2.50
C ASP A 290 18.28 31.73 -2.45
N LYS A 291 19.44 32.37 -2.18
CA LYS A 291 19.56 33.84 -2.11
C LYS A 291 19.30 34.53 -3.45
N GLU A 292 19.39 33.80 -4.55
CA GLU A 292 19.19 34.29 -5.91
C GLU A 292 17.75 34.03 -6.40
N GLY A 293 16.95 33.30 -5.62
CA GLY A 293 15.57 32.95 -5.95
C GLY A 293 15.41 31.64 -6.73
N ASN A 294 16.47 30.86 -6.89
CA ASN A 294 16.41 29.56 -7.57
C ASN A 294 15.92 28.46 -6.61
N ASP A 295 15.31 27.42 -7.17
CA ASP A 295 14.90 26.24 -6.41
C ASP A 295 16.10 25.46 -5.87
N VAL A 296 16.05 25.13 -4.58
CA VAL A 296 17.03 24.30 -3.90
C VAL A 296 16.59 22.85 -3.97
N TYR A 297 17.44 21.97 -4.50
CA TYR A 297 17.13 20.55 -4.71
C TYR A 297 17.69 19.62 -3.64
N PHE A 298 18.68 20.09 -2.88
CA PHE A 298 19.36 19.31 -1.86
C PHE A 298 19.88 20.20 -0.75
N ASP A 299 19.98 19.64 0.45
CA ASP A 299 20.72 20.21 1.56
C ASP A 299 21.80 19.21 1.99
N TYR A 300 22.97 19.71 2.41
CA TYR A 300 24.04 18.87 2.94
C TYR A 300 24.29 19.23 4.40
N ALA A 301 24.11 18.26 5.29
CA ALA A 301 24.34 18.43 6.72
C ALA A 301 24.79 17.10 7.34
N ASN A 302 25.69 17.16 8.33
CA ASN A 302 26.13 15.99 9.09
C ASN A 302 26.63 14.82 8.21
N GLY A 303 27.32 15.11 7.10
CA GLY A 303 27.88 14.08 6.22
C GLY A 303 26.86 13.39 5.30
N ARG A 304 25.62 13.89 5.22
CA ARG A 304 24.56 13.32 4.38
C ARG A 304 23.84 14.40 3.58
N TYR A 305 23.36 14.01 2.40
CA TYR A 305 22.47 14.82 1.59
C TYR A 305 21.02 14.52 1.92
N THR A 306 20.25 15.56 2.17
CA THR A 306 18.78 15.53 2.25
C THR A 306 18.23 15.88 0.88
N LEU A 307 17.48 14.96 0.29
CA LEU A 307 16.87 15.11 -1.04
C LEU A 307 15.36 14.93 -0.93
N ARG A 308 14.59 15.69 -1.70
CA ARG A 308 13.19 15.33 -2.01
C ARG A 308 13.20 14.67 -3.38
N VAL A 309 12.72 13.44 -3.47
CA VAL A 309 12.74 12.65 -4.71
C VAL A 309 11.35 12.21 -5.11
N ASP A 310 11.14 12.05 -6.40
CA ASP A 310 10.06 11.22 -6.93
C ASP A 310 10.27 9.79 -6.45
N TYR A 311 9.38 9.34 -5.57
CA TYR A 311 9.64 8.13 -4.81
C TYR A 311 9.60 6.89 -5.69
N PHE A 312 8.72 6.86 -6.70
CA PHE A 312 8.62 5.72 -7.60
C PHE A 312 9.82 5.65 -8.54
N ASP A 313 10.26 6.79 -9.10
CA ASP A 313 11.39 6.77 -10.05
C ASP A 313 12.76 6.61 -9.39
N TYR A 314 12.86 6.85 -8.08
CA TYR A 314 14.10 6.65 -7.33
C TYR A 314 14.44 5.17 -7.09
N PHE A 315 13.45 4.28 -7.07
CA PHE A 315 13.60 2.83 -6.84
C PHE A 315 13.46 2.01 -8.13
#